data_AF-A0A9N9KZW6-F1
#
_entry.id   AF-A0A9N9KZW6-F1
#
_cell.length_a   1.000
_cell.length_b   1.000
_cell.length_c   1.000
_cell.angle_alpha   90.00
_cell.angle_beta   90.00
_cell.angle_gamma   90.00
#
_symmetry.space_group_name_H-M   'P 1'
#
loop_
_entity.id
_entity.type
_entity.pdbx_description
1 polymer ?
#
loop_
_entity_poly.entity_id
_entity_poly.type
_entity_poly.pdbx_seq_one_letter_code
_entity_poly.pdbx_strand_id
1 'polypeptide(L)'
;MSTTEEQEPTPTMARPELTLIVAATSKMGIGLKGTLPWTGLRKEMAYFKRVTLRSGDGRNAVVMGRKTWDSIPEKFRPLGGRWNVVISRSMPHSPPSSDNGPEIASSLDAAISLLSSSHGTSGKQVEKAFIIGGAQIYKAALERPETRRVLLTRILDEFECDTFFPIVLGESGVGEASAEGWKRRPVEELRAWTGEE
;
A
#
# COMPACT_ATOMS: atom_id res chain seq x y z
N MET A 1 -32.55 -44.22 -3.67
CA MET A 1 -32.92 -42.80 -3.81
C MET A 1 -31.88 -42.01 -3.04
N SER A 2 -30.83 -41.58 -3.71
CA SER A 2 -29.75 -40.82 -3.11
C SER A 2 -30.02 -39.34 -3.36
N THR A 3 -30.28 -38.61 -2.29
CA THR A 3 -30.49 -37.16 -2.31
C THR A 3 -29.14 -36.51 -2.60
N THR A 4 -29.01 -35.88 -3.77
CA THR A 4 -27.89 -35.00 -4.08
C THR A 4 -28.07 -33.74 -3.24
N GLU A 5 -27.20 -33.52 -2.26
CA GLU A 5 -27.08 -32.21 -1.60
C GLU A 5 -26.54 -31.21 -2.63
N GLU A 6 -27.41 -30.31 -3.10
CA GLU A 6 -27.00 -29.11 -3.80
C GLU A 6 -26.18 -28.24 -2.84
N GLN A 7 -24.89 -28.15 -3.11
CA GLN A 7 -23.96 -27.30 -2.39
C GLN A 7 -24.26 -25.85 -2.77
N GLU A 8 -24.80 -25.08 -1.82
CA GLU A 8 -25.10 -23.65 -2.00
C GLU A 8 -23.85 -22.87 -2.46
N PRO A 9 -23.98 -21.88 -3.37
CA PRO A 9 -22.85 -21.08 -3.81
C PRO A 9 -22.29 -20.30 -2.63
N THR A 10 -21.01 -20.55 -2.33
CA THR A 10 -20.26 -19.83 -1.29
C THR A 10 -20.33 -18.33 -1.58
N PRO A 11 -20.66 -17.45 -0.61
CA PRO A 11 -20.71 -16.02 -0.87
C PRO A 11 -19.32 -15.55 -1.32
N THR A 12 -19.23 -15.03 -2.55
CA THR A 12 -18.01 -14.41 -3.08
C THR A 12 -17.70 -13.18 -2.22
N MET A 13 -16.83 -13.33 -1.22
CA MET A 13 -16.38 -12.23 -0.38
C MET A 13 -15.80 -11.12 -1.26
N ALA A 14 -16.31 -9.90 -1.11
CA ALA A 14 -15.84 -8.74 -1.88
C ALA A 14 -14.35 -8.50 -1.59
N ARG A 15 -13.51 -8.52 -2.64
CA ARG A 15 -12.08 -8.23 -2.52
C ARG A 15 -11.86 -6.72 -2.29
N PRO A 16 -10.90 -6.32 -1.44
CA PRO A 16 -10.62 -4.92 -1.19
C PRO A 16 -10.03 -4.24 -2.43
N GLU A 17 -10.41 -2.97 -2.65
CA GLU A 17 -9.70 -2.12 -3.61
C GLU A 17 -8.31 -1.76 -3.06
N LEU A 18 -7.28 -1.92 -3.88
CA LEU A 18 -5.90 -1.56 -3.54
C LEU A 18 -5.57 -0.15 -4.06
N THR A 19 -4.94 0.63 -3.18
CA THR A 19 -4.39 1.95 -3.50
C THR A 19 -2.89 1.93 -3.25
N LEU A 20 -2.08 2.19 -4.27
CA LEU A 20 -0.65 2.40 -4.07
C LEU A 20 -0.44 3.82 -3.60
N ILE A 21 0.40 4.03 -2.59
CA ILE A 21 0.85 5.36 -2.17
C ILE A 21 2.38 5.38 -2.20
N VAL A 22 2.95 6.35 -2.90
CA VAL A 22 4.38 6.40 -3.19
C VAL A 22 4.83 7.84 -3.40
N ALA A 23 6.01 8.18 -2.86
CA ALA A 23 6.73 9.38 -3.24
C ALA A 23 7.88 8.97 -4.17
N ALA A 24 8.02 9.65 -5.32
CA ALA A 24 9.04 9.34 -6.30
C ALA A 24 9.63 10.60 -6.93
N THR A 25 10.90 10.53 -7.33
CA THR A 25 11.56 11.59 -8.10
C THR A 25 10.95 11.74 -9.50
N SER A 26 11.38 12.76 -10.24
CA SER A 26 11.00 12.97 -11.65
C SER A 26 11.29 11.75 -12.54
N LYS A 27 12.30 10.94 -12.20
CA LYS A 27 12.71 9.71 -12.89
C LYS A 27 12.11 8.44 -12.26
N MET A 28 11.03 8.58 -11.47
CA MET A 28 10.39 7.48 -10.71
C MET A 28 11.31 6.81 -9.67
N GLY A 29 12.38 7.47 -9.22
CA GLY A 29 13.26 6.93 -8.18
C GLY A 29 12.59 6.98 -6.80
N ILE A 30 12.64 5.87 -6.06
CA ILE A 30 11.95 5.69 -4.76
C ILE A 30 12.86 5.17 -3.64
N GLY A 31 14.06 4.71 -3.96
CA GLY A 31 14.94 4.06 -3.00
C GLY A 31 16.40 4.14 -3.42
N LEU A 32 17.27 4.14 -2.41
CA LEU A 32 18.71 4.03 -2.53
C LEU A 32 19.22 3.15 -1.40
N LYS A 33 19.94 2.06 -1.74
CA LYS A 33 20.57 1.13 -0.79
C LYS A 33 19.61 0.60 0.29
N GLY A 34 18.33 0.40 -0.08
CA GLY A 34 17.29 -0.13 0.80
C GLY A 34 16.60 0.89 1.71
N THR A 35 16.96 2.18 1.62
CA THR A 35 16.31 3.28 2.36
C THR A 35 15.69 4.30 1.41
N LEU A 36 14.97 5.28 1.96
CA LEU A 36 14.52 6.44 1.19
C LEU A 36 15.75 7.26 0.74
N PRO A 37 15.81 7.77 -0.50
CA PRO A 37 16.95 8.56 -1.00
C PRO A 37 17.10 9.92 -0.32
N TRP A 38 16.01 10.44 0.23
CA TRP A 38 15.92 11.77 0.82
C TRP A 38 15.83 11.72 2.34
N THR A 39 16.37 12.75 2.98
CA THR A 39 16.18 13.02 4.40
C THR A 39 15.33 14.27 4.59
N GLY A 40 14.31 14.21 5.44
CA GLY A 40 13.65 15.44 5.93
C GLY A 40 12.44 15.95 5.12
N LEU A 41 11.84 15.15 4.23
CA LEU A 41 10.57 15.49 3.57
C LEU A 41 9.37 15.38 4.55
N ARG A 42 9.37 16.21 5.60
CA ARG A 42 8.38 16.16 6.70
C ARG A 42 6.95 16.37 6.22
N LYS A 43 6.74 17.21 5.22
CA LYS A 43 5.40 17.47 4.63
C LYS A 43 4.85 16.23 3.94
N GLU A 44 5.69 15.52 3.20
CA GLU A 44 5.32 14.26 2.55
C GLU A 44 5.02 13.18 3.59
N MET A 45 5.91 13.00 4.58
CA MET A 45 5.69 12.01 5.65
C MET A 45 4.42 12.30 6.46
N ALA A 46 4.10 13.59 6.69
CA ALA A 46 2.85 14.00 7.32
C ALA A 46 1.64 13.69 6.44
N TYR A 47 1.73 13.92 5.13
CA TYR A 47 0.70 13.54 4.16
C TYR A 47 0.48 12.02 4.14
N PHE A 48 1.55 11.22 3.98
CA PHE A 48 1.49 9.76 4.04
C PHE A 48 0.79 9.27 5.33
N LYS A 49 1.19 9.81 6.49
CA LYS A 49 0.58 9.46 7.77
C LYS A 49 -0.90 9.82 7.79
N ARG A 50 -1.29 11.04 7.40
CA ARG A 50 -2.70 11.47 7.42
C ARG A 50 -3.56 10.61 6.50
N VAL A 51 -3.15 10.44 5.25
CA VAL A 51 -3.92 9.70 4.24
C VAL A 51 -4.08 8.23 4.60
N THR A 52 -3.00 7.58 5.05
CA THR A 52 -3.07 6.16 5.42
C THR A 52 -3.77 5.92 6.75
N LEU A 53 -3.78 6.90 7.66
CA LEU A 53 -4.43 6.77 8.98
C LEU A 53 -5.91 7.13 8.96
N ARG A 54 -6.32 8.09 8.12
CA ARG A 54 -7.70 8.60 8.08
C ARG A 54 -8.67 7.51 7.61
N SER A 55 -9.50 7.05 8.54
CA SER A 55 -10.62 6.15 8.32
C SER A 55 -11.84 6.70 9.08
N GLY A 56 -13.04 6.38 8.62
CA GLY A 56 -14.28 6.51 9.38
C GLY A 56 -14.38 5.42 10.45
N ASP A 57 -15.47 4.66 10.45
CA ASP A 57 -15.71 3.62 11.46
C ASP A 57 -14.80 2.39 11.31
N GLY A 58 -14.23 2.20 10.11
CA GLY A 58 -13.31 1.12 9.81
C GLY A 58 -11.87 1.39 10.25
N ARG A 59 -10.96 0.60 9.68
CA ARG A 59 -9.51 0.75 9.85
C ARG A 59 -8.82 0.60 8.51
N ASN A 60 -7.88 1.48 8.20
CA ASN A 60 -7.06 1.30 7.01
C ASN A 60 -5.96 0.26 7.23
N ALA A 61 -5.65 -0.48 6.17
CA ALA A 61 -4.53 -1.40 6.12
C ALA A 61 -3.35 -0.80 5.33
N VAL A 62 -2.14 -1.12 5.76
CA VAL A 62 -0.89 -0.81 5.06
C VAL A 62 -0.16 -2.12 4.79
N VAL A 63 0.04 -2.43 3.52
CA VAL A 63 0.67 -3.65 3.03
C VAL A 63 2.04 -3.29 2.48
N MET A 64 3.08 -4.00 2.94
CA MET A 64 4.45 -3.75 2.52
C MET A 64 5.28 -5.02 2.41
N GLY A 65 6.37 -4.96 1.66
CA GLY A 65 7.36 -6.04 1.62
C GLY A 65 8.32 -5.98 2.81
N ARG A 66 8.92 -7.13 3.14
CA ARG A 66 9.89 -7.26 4.24
C ARG A 66 10.97 -6.18 4.26
N LYS A 67 11.60 -5.86 3.12
CA LYS A 67 12.67 -4.84 3.05
C LYS A 67 12.18 -3.44 3.42
N THR A 68 10.93 -3.10 3.07
CA THR A 68 10.32 -1.82 3.46
C THR A 68 10.00 -1.80 4.93
N TRP A 69 9.49 -2.91 5.48
CA TRP A 69 9.29 -3.04 6.93
C TRP A 69 10.59 -2.84 7.73
N ASP A 70 11.70 -3.41 7.23
CA ASP A 70 13.02 -3.30 7.87
C ASP A 70 13.64 -1.90 7.76
N SER A 71 13.28 -1.12 6.74
CA SER A 71 13.79 0.24 6.57
C SER A 71 13.04 1.28 7.40
N ILE A 72 11.86 0.95 7.91
CA ILE A 72 11.12 1.81 8.85
C ILE A 72 11.82 1.77 10.22
N PRO A 73 12.21 2.92 10.80
CA PRO A 73 12.86 2.93 12.11
C PRO A 73 12.02 2.23 13.17
N GLU A 74 12.67 1.47 14.07
CA GLU A 74 11.98 0.58 15.01
C GLU A 74 10.93 1.28 15.87
N LYS A 75 11.22 2.51 16.31
CA LYS A 75 10.29 3.34 17.08
C LYS A 75 9.00 3.74 16.34
N PHE A 76 8.96 3.57 15.02
CA PHE A 76 7.82 3.91 14.17
C PHE A 76 7.11 2.69 13.59
N ARG A 77 7.64 1.47 13.77
CA ARG A 77 6.98 0.22 13.37
C ARG A 77 6.43 -0.51 14.61
N PRO A 78 5.21 -1.07 14.56
CA PRO A 78 4.22 -0.95 13.49
C PRO A 78 3.72 0.49 13.31
N LEU A 79 3.21 0.81 12.11
CA LEU A 79 2.60 2.08 11.82
C LEU A 79 1.28 2.22 12.60
N GLY A 80 1.34 2.89 13.76
CA GLY A 80 0.23 2.99 14.70
C GLY A 80 -1.10 3.45 14.08
N GLY A 81 -2.21 2.91 14.59
CA GLY A 81 -3.57 3.18 14.12
C GLY A 81 -3.99 2.42 12.85
N ARG A 82 -3.04 1.80 12.13
CA ARG A 82 -3.29 1.07 10.88
C ARG A 82 -3.04 -0.43 11.07
N TRP A 83 -3.72 -1.24 10.27
CA TRP A 83 -3.42 -2.67 10.20
C TRP A 83 -2.17 -2.87 9.33
N ASN A 84 -1.07 -3.30 9.93
CA ASN A 84 0.19 -3.51 9.24
C ASN A 84 0.26 -4.96 8.74
N VAL A 85 0.39 -5.14 7.43
CA VAL A 85 0.57 -6.46 6.79
C VAL A 85 1.92 -6.48 6.09
N VAL A 86 2.76 -7.44 6.45
CA VAL A 86 4.10 -7.60 5.86
C VAL A 86 4.12 -8.86 4.99
N ILE A 87 4.41 -8.67 3.70
CA ILE A 87 4.61 -9.76 2.76
C ILE A 87 6.03 -10.29 2.93
N SER A 88 6.13 -11.51 3.43
CA SER A 88 7.39 -12.21 3.65
C SER A 88 7.18 -13.72 3.69
N ARG A 89 8.21 -14.46 3.27
CA ARG A 89 8.28 -15.93 3.42
C ARG A 89 8.86 -16.37 4.77
N SER A 90 9.37 -15.42 5.55
CA SER A 90 9.96 -15.64 6.88
C SER A 90 9.44 -14.58 7.85
N MET A 91 9.38 -14.92 9.13
CA MET A 91 8.95 -13.97 10.16
C MET A 91 9.94 -12.79 10.21
N PRO A 92 9.50 -11.54 9.97
CA PRO A 92 10.36 -10.39 10.16
C PRO A 92 10.73 -10.26 11.65
N HIS A 93 11.95 -9.81 11.93
CA HIS A 93 12.34 -9.46 13.29
C HIS A 93 11.41 -8.35 13.79
N SER A 94 10.61 -8.66 14.81
CA SER A 94 9.81 -7.69 15.54
C SER A 94 10.39 -7.59 16.95
N PRO A 95 10.51 -6.39 17.53
CA PRO A 95 10.92 -6.27 18.92
C PRO A 95 9.92 -7.02 19.82
N PRO A 96 10.37 -7.73 20.86
CA PRO A 96 9.54 -8.60 21.69
C PRO A 96 8.46 -7.87 22.52
N SER A 97 8.37 -6.54 22.42
CA SER A 97 7.59 -5.68 23.32
C SER A 97 6.35 -5.04 22.70
N SER A 98 5.91 -5.45 21.51
CA SER A 98 4.64 -4.96 20.93
C SER A 98 3.62 -6.08 20.85
N ASP A 99 2.61 -6.04 21.73
CA ASP A 99 1.39 -6.88 21.67
C ASP A 99 0.56 -6.70 20.37
N ASN A 100 1.08 -5.95 19.39
CA ASN A 100 0.46 -5.63 18.10
C ASN A 100 1.50 -5.66 16.96
N GLY A 101 2.23 -6.77 16.81
CA GLY A 101 3.12 -6.98 15.66
C GLY A 101 2.40 -6.92 14.31
N PRO A 102 3.13 -6.86 13.18
CA PRO A 102 2.51 -6.94 11.87
C PRO A 102 1.91 -8.33 11.64
N GLU A 103 0.82 -8.38 10.87
CA GLU A 103 0.32 -9.62 10.31
C GLU A 103 1.21 -10.05 9.15
N ILE A 104 1.54 -11.34 9.05
CA ILE A 104 2.45 -11.84 8.01
C ILE A 104 1.65 -12.54 6.92
N ALA A 105 1.85 -12.10 5.68
CA ALA A 105 1.30 -12.74 4.49
C ALA A 105 2.43 -13.35 3.65
N SER A 106 2.25 -14.56 3.15
CA SER A 106 3.26 -15.25 2.34
C SER A 106 3.35 -14.71 0.90
N SER A 107 2.32 -14.01 0.44
CA SER A 107 2.20 -13.42 -0.90
C SER A 107 1.23 -12.23 -0.89
N LEU A 108 1.17 -11.50 -2.01
CA LEU A 108 0.17 -10.45 -2.21
C LEU A 108 -1.25 -11.01 -2.23
N ASP A 109 -1.47 -12.18 -2.85
CA ASP A 109 -2.77 -12.85 -2.84
C ASP A 109 -3.20 -13.21 -1.41
N ALA A 110 -2.28 -13.76 -0.61
CA ALA A 110 -2.55 -14.06 0.79
C ALA A 110 -2.91 -12.80 1.58
N ALA A 111 -2.24 -11.67 1.31
CA ALA A 111 -2.58 -10.38 1.92
C ALA A 111 -3.97 -9.90 1.49
N ILE A 112 -4.33 -10.02 0.21
CA ILE A 112 -5.67 -9.64 -0.30
C ILE A 112 -6.75 -10.52 0.35
N SER A 113 -6.55 -11.83 0.42
CA SER A 113 -7.47 -12.75 1.09
C SER A 113 -7.64 -12.42 2.57
N LEU A 114 -6.53 -12.19 3.28
CA LEU A 114 -6.52 -11.76 4.68
C LEU A 114 -7.35 -10.49 4.89
N LEU A 115 -7.15 -9.48 4.06
CA LEU A 115 -7.89 -8.22 4.14
C LEU A 115 -9.37 -8.35 3.76
N SER A 116 -9.72 -9.35 2.94
CA SER A 116 -11.11 -9.64 2.54
C SER A 116 -11.87 -10.37 3.64
N SER A 117 -11.20 -11.30 4.35
CA SER A 117 -11.85 -12.27 5.24
C SER A 117 -11.93 -11.84 6.70
N SER A 118 -11.26 -10.77 7.11
CA SER A 118 -11.03 -10.49 8.52
C SER A 118 -11.37 -9.06 8.93
N HIS A 119 -11.82 -8.94 10.18
CA HIS A 119 -11.96 -7.66 10.89
C HIS A 119 -10.65 -7.25 11.60
N GLY A 120 -9.53 -7.86 11.21
CA GLY A 120 -8.25 -7.80 11.89
C GLY A 120 -8.33 -8.31 13.33
N THR A 121 -7.25 -8.11 14.09
CA THR A 121 -7.21 -8.39 15.53
C THR A 121 -8.12 -7.46 16.34
N SER A 122 -8.59 -6.37 15.72
CA SER A 122 -9.33 -5.27 16.34
C SER A 122 -10.85 -5.30 16.12
N GLY A 123 -11.39 -6.28 15.39
CA GLY A 123 -12.82 -6.37 15.11
C GLY A 123 -13.38 -5.27 14.21
N LYS A 124 -12.52 -4.49 13.53
CA LYS A 124 -12.90 -3.41 12.59
C LYS A 124 -12.71 -3.85 11.14
N GLN A 125 -13.69 -3.56 10.29
CA GLN A 125 -13.58 -3.80 8.85
C GLN A 125 -12.46 -2.94 8.23
N VAL A 126 -11.79 -3.49 7.21
CA VAL A 126 -10.83 -2.74 6.40
C VAL A 126 -11.59 -1.72 5.56
N GLU A 127 -11.28 -0.43 5.74
CA GLU A 127 -11.89 0.64 4.96
C GLU A 127 -11.13 0.90 3.65
N LYS A 128 -9.82 1.12 3.75
CA LYS A 128 -8.92 1.26 2.59
C LYS A 128 -7.68 0.40 2.77
N ALA A 129 -7.23 -0.23 1.69
CA ALA A 129 -5.98 -0.99 1.64
C ALA A 129 -4.92 -0.24 0.86
N PHE A 130 -3.84 0.15 1.55
CA PHE A 130 -2.72 0.87 0.96
C PHE A 130 -1.53 -0.05 0.73
N ILE A 131 -1.06 -0.15 -0.52
CA ILE A 131 0.23 -0.75 -0.83
C ILE A 131 1.29 0.34 -0.68
N ILE A 132 2.23 0.15 0.24
CA ILE A 132 3.24 1.17 0.59
C ILE A 132 4.66 0.76 0.17
N GLY A 133 4.77 -0.26 -0.69
CA GLY A 133 6.00 -0.67 -1.35
C GLY A 133 6.68 -1.90 -0.72
N GLY A 134 7.93 -2.21 -1.06
CA GLY A 134 8.80 -1.52 -2.02
C GLY A 134 8.56 -1.93 -3.47
N ALA A 135 9.53 -1.68 -4.35
CA ALA A 135 9.41 -1.86 -5.81
C ALA A 135 8.82 -3.22 -6.24
N GLN A 136 9.24 -4.32 -5.61
CA GLN A 136 8.71 -5.65 -5.92
C GLN A 136 7.21 -5.79 -5.60
N ILE A 137 6.77 -5.23 -4.48
CA ILE A 137 5.36 -5.26 -4.09
C ILE A 137 4.54 -4.29 -4.95
N TYR A 138 5.08 -3.12 -5.26
CA TYR A 138 4.45 -2.21 -6.21
C TYR A 138 4.25 -2.85 -7.58
N LYS A 139 5.28 -3.52 -8.11
CA LYS A 139 5.18 -4.22 -9.40
C LYS A 139 4.08 -5.28 -9.37
N ALA A 140 4.12 -6.16 -8.37
CA ALA A 140 3.11 -7.20 -8.22
C ALA A 140 1.70 -6.62 -8.05
N ALA A 141 1.55 -5.50 -7.34
CA ALA A 141 0.26 -4.85 -7.15
C ALA A 141 -0.26 -4.16 -8.41
N LEU A 142 0.59 -3.55 -9.25
CA LEU A 142 0.15 -2.94 -10.51
C LEU A 142 -0.44 -3.95 -11.49
N GLU A 143 -0.04 -5.23 -11.40
CA GLU A 143 -0.56 -6.33 -12.23
C GLU A 143 -1.93 -6.86 -11.72
N ARG A 144 -2.48 -6.28 -10.65
CA ARG A 144 -3.72 -6.75 -10.01
C ARG A 144 -4.96 -5.98 -10.45
N PRO A 145 -6.08 -6.68 -10.77
CA PRO A 145 -7.36 -6.02 -11.06
C PRO A 145 -7.96 -5.29 -9.84
N GLU A 146 -7.53 -5.66 -8.63
CA GLU A 146 -7.90 -4.98 -7.40
C GLU A 146 -7.27 -3.57 -7.27
N THR A 147 -6.18 -3.31 -8.00
CA THR A 147 -5.46 -2.05 -7.93
C THR A 147 -6.13 -0.97 -8.75
N ARG A 148 -6.74 -0.01 -8.05
CA ARG A 148 -7.62 1.01 -8.66
C ARG A 148 -6.96 2.38 -8.72
N ARG A 149 -5.98 2.65 -7.85
CA ARG A 149 -5.41 4.00 -7.65
C ARG A 149 -3.93 3.96 -7.34
N VAL A 150 -3.22 5.00 -7.80
CA VAL A 150 -1.86 5.34 -7.38
C VAL A 150 -1.87 6.80 -6.90
N LEU A 151 -1.55 7.00 -5.63
CA LEU A 151 -1.31 8.31 -5.05
C LEU A 151 0.20 8.59 -5.14
N LEU A 152 0.58 9.36 -6.15
CA LEU A 152 1.97 9.67 -6.44
C LEU A 152 2.33 11.07 -5.98
N THR A 153 3.19 11.18 -4.97
CA THR A 153 3.87 12.43 -4.63
C THR A 153 5.09 12.59 -5.53
N ARG A 154 5.10 13.65 -6.35
CA ARG A 154 6.25 14.00 -7.21
C ARG A 154 7.26 14.82 -6.42
N ILE A 155 8.45 14.27 -6.24
CA ILE A 155 9.60 14.96 -5.66
C ILE A 155 10.36 15.64 -6.80
N LEU A 156 10.49 16.96 -6.71
CA LEU A 156 11.11 17.78 -7.74
C LEU A 156 12.63 17.91 -7.55
N ASP A 157 13.11 17.68 -6.33
CA ASP A 157 14.53 17.63 -6.02
C ASP A 157 15.19 16.40 -6.65
N GLU A 158 16.47 16.51 -6.97
CA GLU A 158 17.26 15.41 -7.54
C GLU A 158 17.89 14.56 -6.44
N PHE A 159 17.71 13.25 -6.54
CA PHE A 159 18.33 12.26 -5.65
C PHE A 159 18.88 11.09 -6.47
N GLU A 160 20.02 10.56 -6.04
CA GLU A 160 20.52 9.28 -6.55
C GLU A 160 19.58 8.15 -6.11
N CYS A 161 19.20 7.28 -7.05
CA CYS A 161 18.26 6.19 -6.80
C CYS A 161 18.76 4.91 -7.49
N ASP A 162 18.64 3.78 -6.81
CA ASP A 162 18.87 2.43 -7.38
C ASP A 162 17.58 1.61 -7.51
N THR A 163 16.49 2.13 -6.95
CA THR A 163 15.19 1.48 -6.90
C THR A 163 14.15 2.44 -7.45
N PHE A 164 13.33 1.95 -8.39
CA PHE A 164 12.38 2.76 -9.15
C PHE A 164 10.95 2.23 -9.02
N PHE A 165 9.97 3.14 -9.04
CA PHE A 165 8.56 2.80 -9.11
C PHE A 165 8.23 2.26 -10.51
N PRO A 166 7.57 1.08 -10.62
CA PRO A 166 7.41 0.38 -11.89
C PRO A 166 6.24 0.93 -12.74
N ILE A 167 6.14 2.24 -12.89
CA ILE A 167 5.22 2.91 -13.82
C ILE A 167 6.05 3.82 -14.75
N VAL A 168 5.64 3.91 -16.02
CA VAL A 168 6.15 4.93 -16.93
C VAL A 168 5.06 5.98 -17.07
N LEU A 169 5.38 7.23 -16.74
CA LEU A 169 4.50 8.36 -17.01
C LEU A 169 4.85 8.95 -18.38
N GLY A 170 3.85 9.38 -19.15
CA GLY A 170 4.08 10.08 -20.42
C GLY A 170 4.89 11.37 -20.23
N GLU A 171 5.71 11.71 -21.23
CA GLU A 171 6.84 12.66 -21.14
C GLU A 171 6.48 14.11 -20.75
N SER A 172 5.23 14.54 -20.84
CA SER A 172 4.90 15.97 -20.72
C SER A 172 4.56 16.43 -19.30
N GLY A 173 4.42 15.56 -18.29
CA GLY A 173 4.00 15.97 -16.93
C GLY A 173 2.66 16.73 -16.86
N VAL A 174 1.99 16.85 -18.01
CA VAL A 174 0.71 17.48 -18.37
C VAL A 174 0.23 16.68 -19.59
N GLY A 175 -0.17 15.43 -19.35
CA GLY A 175 -0.44 14.46 -20.40
C GLY A 175 -0.53 13.07 -19.79
N GLU A 176 -1.29 12.19 -20.41
CA GLU A 176 -1.70 10.88 -19.89
C GLU A 176 -0.51 10.07 -19.36
N ALA A 177 -0.66 9.52 -18.16
CA ALA A 177 0.27 8.55 -17.62
C ALA A 177 0.15 7.28 -18.46
N SER A 178 0.96 7.11 -19.51
CA SER A 178 0.92 5.90 -20.35
C SER A 178 1.67 4.73 -19.69
N ALA A 179 1.25 4.32 -18.51
CA ALA A 179 1.22 2.89 -18.21
C ALA A 179 -0.14 2.43 -18.73
N GLU A 180 -0.15 1.43 -19.63
CA GLU A 180 -1.38 0.94 -20.25
C GLU A 180 -2.53 0.84 -19.23
N GLY A 181 -3.63 1.55 -19.48
CA GLY A 181 -4.81 1.55 -18.61
C GLY A 181 -4.83 2.54 -17.43
N TRP A 182 -3.75 3.27 -17.14
CA TRP A 182 -3.73 4.29 -16.09
C TRP A 182 -4.02 5.69 -16.64
N LYS A 183 -4.85 6.47 -15.94
CA LYS A 183 -5.15 7.86 -16.30
C LYS A 183 -4.93 8.78 -15.11
N ARG A 184 -4.21 9.88 -15.35
CA ARG A 184 -4.06 10.93 -14.34
C ARG A 184 -5.42 11.56 -14.02
N ARG A 185 -5.71 11.74 -12.74
CA ARG A 185 -6.91 12.42 -12.26
C ARG A 185 -6.59 13.83 -11.73
N PRO A 186 -7.55 14.76 -11.75
CA PRO A 186 -7.43 16.08 -11.14
C PRO A 186 -7.12 16.01 -9.64
N VAL A 187 -6.51 17.07 -9.10
CA VAL A 187 -6.11 17.11 -7.68
C VAL A 187 -7.33 17.21 -6.75
N GLU A 188 -8.43 17.75 -7.25
CA GLU A 188 -9.71 17.89 -6.56
C GLU A 188 -10.30 16.50 -6.24
N GLU A 189 -10.21 15.56 -7.19
CA GLU A 189 -10.62 14.18 -6.96
C GLU A 189 -9.72 13.47 -5.94
N LEU A 190 -8.41 13.74 -5.99
CA LEU A 190 -7.47 13.25 -4.98
C LEU A 190 -7.85 13.76 -3.59
N ARG A 191 -8.08 15.08 -3.45
CA ARG A 191 -8.46 15.73 -2.19
C ARG A 191 -9.77 15.19 -1.65
N ALA A 192 -10.80 15.11 -2.49
CA ALA A 192 -12.09 14.53 -2.12
C ALA A 192 -11.96 13.08 -1.64
N TRP A 193 -11.15 12.25 -2.31
CA TRP A 193 -10.97 10.84 -1.93
C TRP A 193 -10.10 10.65 -0.67
N THR A 194 -9.07 11.49 -0.50
CA THR A 194 -8.16 11.46 0.67
C THR A 194 -8.73 12.18 1.90
N GLY A 195 -9.75 13.02 1.72
CA GLY A 195 -10.26 13.91 2.76
C GLY A 195 -9.27 15.01 3.15
N GLU A 196 -8.37 15.38 2.23
CA GLU A 196 -7.43 16.50 2.40
C GLU A 196 -8.05 17.79 1.84
N GLU A 197 -7.75 18.94 2.46
CA GLU A 197 -8.20 20.28 2.04
C GLU A 197 -7.26 20.89 0.97
#